data_AF-A0A3D3EVA1-F1
#
_entry.id   AF-A0A3D3EVA1-F1
#
_cell.length_a   1.000
_cell.length_b   1.000
_cell.length_c   1.000
_cell.angle_alpha   90.00
_cell.angle_beta   90.00
_cell.angle_gamma   90.00
#
_symmetry.space_group_name_H-M   'P 1'
#
loop_
_entity.id
_entity.type
_entity.pdbx_description
1 polymer ?
#
loop_
_entity_poly.entity_id
_entity_poly.type
_entity_poly.pdbx_seq_one_letter_code
_entity_poly.pdbx_strand_id
1 'polypeptide(L)'
;EDADTIHRNAIKKAMEGAKRTGMLCIADDTGLFIDALNGDPGVYSARWAGENCSYQDNRRKILLQMEGINGRDARFETALVLGD
;
A
#
# COMPACT_ATOMS: atom_id res chain seq x y z
N GLU A 1 5.24 9.01 0.47
CA GLU A 1 4.69 8.32 1.65
C GLU A 1 5.82 7.51 2.21
N ASP A 2 6.17 7.77 3.47
CA ASP A 2 7.50 7.45 3.98
C ASP A 2 7.40 6.63 5.27
N ALA A 3 6.19 6.18 5.62
CA ALA A 3 5.96 5.40 6.81
C ALA A 3 5.99 3.90 6.52
N ASP A 4 6.35 3.12 7.54
CA ASP A 4 6.58 1.68 7.43
C ASP A 4 5.27 0.85 7.40
N THR A 5 4.10 1.49 7.50
CA THR A 5 2.80 0.79 7.54
C THR A 5 1.71 1.57 6.80
N ILE A 6 0.75 0.86 6.23
CA ILE A 6 -0.42 1.47 5.57
C ILE A 6 -1.23 2.35 6.54
N HIS A 7 -1.32 1.97 7.81
CA HIS A 7 -2.02 2.76 8.83
C HIS A 7 -1.35 4.12 9.06
N ARG A 8 -0.02 4.17 9.16
CA ARG A 8 0.70 5.44 9.34
C ARG A 8 0.61 6.34 8.10
N ASN A 9 0.58 5.76 6.90
CA ASN A 9 0.34 6.54 5.67
C ASN A 9 -1.08 7.13 5.65
N ALA A 10 -2.10 6.34 6.00
CA ALA A 10 -3.49 6.79 6.08
C ALA A 10 -3.63 7.95 7.11
N ILE A 11 -3.03 7.82 8.29
CA ILE A 11 -2.99 8.91 9.30
C ILE A 11 -2.34 10.16 8.70
N LYS A 12 -1.14 10.04 8.11
CA LYS A 12 -0.42 11.19 7.55
C LYS A 12 -1.27 11.92 6.50
N LYS A 13 -1.96 11.18 5.64
CA LYS A 13 -2.85 11.73 4.61
C LYS A 13 -4.06 12.44 5.22
N ALA A 14 -4.76 11.81 6.17
CA ALA A 14 -5.93 12.37 6.80
C ALA A 14 -5.60 13.66 7.58
N MET A 15 -4.55 13.63 8.42
CA MET A 15 -4.14 14.78 9.23
C MET A 15 -3.66 15.96 8.36
N GLU A 16 -2.89 15.69 7.30
CA GLU A 16 -2.43 16.74 6.39
C GLU A 16 -3.60 17.36 5.61
N GLY A 17 -4.56 16.54 5.17
CA GLY A 17 -5.78 17.01 4.54
C GLY A 17 -6.63 17.87 5.47
N ALA A 18 -6.83 17.43 6.71
CA ALA A 18 -7.58 18.18 7.71
C ALA A 18 -6.91 19.53 8.02
N LYS A 19 -5.61 19.52 8.30
CA LYS A 19 -4.81 20.73 8.55
C LYS A 19 -4.86 21.74 7.40
N ARG A 20 -4.82 21.28 6.15
CA ARG A 20 -4.83 22.17 4.96
C ARG A 20 -6.19 22.78 4.68
N THR A 21 -7.26 22.05 4.99
CA THR A 21 -8.62 22.46 4.64
C THR A 21 -9.37 23.10 5.80
N GLY A 22 -8.94 22.87 7.05
CA GLY A 22 -9.68 23.24 8.25
C GLY A 22 -10.99 22.45 8.43
N MET A 23 -11.12 21.31 7.75
CA MET A 23 -12.30 20.44 7.78
C MET A 23 -11.88 19.02 8.16
N LEU A 24 -12.83 18.21 8.63
CA LEU A 24 -12.60 16.77 8.76
C LEU A 24 -12.17 16.16 7.41
N CYS A 25 -11.16 15.30 7.44
CA CYS A 25 -10.62 14.65 6.25
C CYS A 25 -10.56 13.14 6.45
N ILE A 26 -11.17 12.39 5.53
CA ILE A 26 -11.02 10.93 5.47
C ILE A 26 -9.90 10.61 4.47
N ALA A 27 -8.98 9.74 4.86
CA ALA A 27 -7.99 9.18 3.95
C ALA A 27 -7.83 7.68 4.15
N ASP A 28 -7.46 6.98 3.09
CA ASP A 28 -7.16 5.57 3.10
C ASP A 28 -5.73 5.28 2.62
N ASP A 29 -5.20 4.12 3.00
CA ASP A 29 -4.03 3.53 2.34
C ASP A 29 -4.23 2.02 2.18
N THR A 30 -3.91 1.50 0.99
CA THR A 30 -4.18 0.12 0.62
C THR A 30 -2.91 -0.58 0.15
N GLY A 31 -2.70 -1.82 0.62
CA GLY A 31 -1.58 -2.67 0.24
C GLY A 31 -2.01 -4.10 -0.12
N LEU A 32 -1.25 -4.75 -0.99
CA LEU A 32 -1.29 -6.18 -1.29
C LEU A 32 -0.22 -6.89 -0.47
N PHE A 33 -0.62 -7.86 0.34
CA PHE A 33 0.26 -8.67 1.17
C PHE A 33 0.21 -10.11 0.70
N ILE A 34 1.35 -10.66 0.27
CA ILE A 34 1.47 -12.03 -0.24
C ILE A 34 2.25 -12.85 0.77
N ASP A 35 1.63 -13.90 1.30
CA ASP A 35 2.21 -14.66 2.41
C ASP A 35 3.53 -15.34 1.99
N ALA A 36 3.58 -15.87 0.78
CA ALA A 36 4.78 -16.50 0.22
C ALA A 36 5.93 -15.51 -0.08
N LEU A 37 5.64 -14.20 -0.08
CA LEU A 37 6.65 -13.15 -0.19
C LEU A 37 6.86 -12.42 1.15
N ASN A 38 6.56 -13.08 2.28
CA ASN A 38 6.66 -12.50 3.62
C ASN A 38 5.87 -11.19 3.79
N GLY A 39 4.73 -11.06 3.10
CA GLY A 39 3.88 -9.88 3.13
C GLY A 39 4.21 -8.81 2.08
N ASP A 40 5.25 -9.00 1.26
CA ASP A 40 5.51 -8.10 0.14
C ASP A 40 4.41 -8.21 -0.94
N PRO A 41 4.15 -7.12 -1.71
CA PRO A 41 4.79 -5.80 -1.65
C PRO A 41 4.35 -4.89 -0.49
N GLY A 42 3.26 -5.22 0.20
CA GLY A 42 2.77 -4.51 1.38
C GLY A 42 2.57 -3.01 1.15
N VAL A 43 3.17 -2.17 2.01
CA VAL A 43 3.12 -0.70 1.93
C VAL A 43 3.70 -0.12 0.62
N TYR A 44 4.52 -0.90 -0.09
CA TYR A 44 5.13 -0.48 -1.35
C TYR A 44 4.30 -0.88 -2.58
N SER A 45 3.09 -1.39 -2.41
CA SER A 45 2.23 -1.92 -3.48
C SER A 45 2.10 -1.00 -4.71
N ALA A 46 1.97 0.31 -4.50
CA ALA A 46 1.84 1.29 -5.59
C ALA A 46 3.15 1.51 -6.38
N ARG A 47 4.30 1.24 -5.78
CA ARG A 47 5.65 1.56 -6.29
C ARG A 47 6.61 0.38 -6.24
N TRP A 48 6.08 -0.85 -6.25
CA TRP A 48 6.87 -2.07 -6.06
C TRP A 48 7.94 -2.25 -7.14
N ALA A 49 7.63 -1.87 -8.37
CA ALA A 49 8.56 -1.89 -9.50
C ALA A 49 9.36 -0.58 -9.66
N GLY A 50 9.23 0.38 -8.73
CA GLY A 50 9.94 1.65 -8.72
C GLY A 50 9.04 2.89 -8.64
N GLU A 51 9.63 4.07 -8.50
CA GLU A 51 8.91 5.35 -8.28
C GLU A 51 7.94 5.77 -9.39
N ASN A 52 8.14 5.28 -10.62
CA ASN A 52 7.32 5.64 -11.79
C ASN A 52 6.74 4.42 -12.51
N CYS A 53 6.61 3.30 -11.80
CA CYS A 53 6.10 2.08 -12.40
C CYS A 53 4.59 2.16 -12.62
N SER A 54 4.11 1.49 -13.65
CA SER A 54 2.68 1.24 -13.83
C SER A 54 2.21 0.09 -12.92
N TYR A 55 0.90 -0.02 -12.71
CA TYR A 55 0.34 -1.21 -12.06
C TYR A 55 0.67 -2.51 -12.81
N GLN A 56 0.86 -2.44 -14.13
CA GLN A 56 1.27 -3.59 -14.92
C GLN A 56 2.70 -4.02 -14.60
N ASP A 57 3.61 -3.07 -14.39
CA ASP A 57 4.99 -3.35 -13.98
C ASP A 57 5.04 -3.99 -12.59
N ASN A 58 4.25 -3.48 -11.65
CA ASN A 58 4.11 -4.06 -10.30
C ASN A 58 3.65 -5.53 -10.39
N ARG A 59 2.57 -5.79 -11.13
CA ARG A 59 2.06 -7.15 -11.32
C ARG A 59 3.07 -8.05 -12.00
N ARG A 60 3.76 -7.57 -13.04
CA ARG A 60 4.80 -8.34 -13.74
C ARG A 60 5.92 -8.74 -12.80
N LYS A 61 6.42 -7.81 -11.99
CA LYS A 61 7.47 -8.08 -10.99
C LYS A 61 7.03 -9.13 -9.98
N ILE A 62 5.81 -8.99 -9.44
CA ILE A 62 5.23 -9.98 -8.50
C ILE A 62 5.12 -11.36 -9.15
N LEU A 63 4.58 -11.43 -10.37
CA LEU A 63 4.42 -12.71 -11.09
C LEU A 63 5.76 -13.41 -11.33
N LEU A 64 6.81 -12.65 -11.70
CA LEU A 64 8.17 -13.17 -11.84
C LEU A 64 8.73 -13.68 -10.51
N GLN A 65 8.55 -12.94 -9.41
CA GLN A 65 9.00 -13.35 -8.07
C GLN A 65 8.26 -14.59 -7.56
N MET A 66 7.03 -14.80 -8.03
CA MET A 66 6.19 -15.92 -7.66
C MET A 66 6.33 -17.14 -8.59
N GLU A 67 7.28 -17.14 -9.53
CA GLU A 67 7.52 -18.27 -10.42
C GLU A 67 8.08 -19.47 -9.63
N GLY A 68 7.49 -20.65 -9.80
CA GLY A 68 7.89 -21.86 -9.07
C GLY A 68 7.48 -21.91 -7.59
N ILE A 69 6.84 -20.86 -7.06
CA ILE A 69 6.36 -20.81 -5.67
C ILE A 69 4.97 -21.47 -5.56
N ASN A 70 4.88 -22.46 -4.66
CA ASN A 70 3.63 -23.06 -4.20
C ASN A 70 3.07 -22.27 -3.01
N GLY A 71 1.74 -22.19 -2.88
CA GLY A 71 1.08 -21.33 -1.90
C GLY A 71 1.06 -19.89 -2.38
N ARG A 72 -0.11 -19.40 -2.79
CA ARG A 72 -0.27 -18.08 -3.43
C ARG A 72 -1.28 -17.21 -2.71
N ASP A 73 -1.52 -17.53 -1.45
CA ASP A 73 -2.41 -16.78 -0.57
C ASP A 73 -1.92 -15.34 -0.47
N ALA A 74 -2.86 -14.43 -0.70
CA ALA A 74 -2.62 -13.00 -0.70
C ALA A 74 -3.89 -12.30 -0.29
N ARG A 75 -3.73 -11.11 0.29
CA ARG A 75 -4.85 -10.28 0.72
C ARG A 75 -4.59 -8.81 0.42
N PHE A 76 -5.67 -8.10 0.13
CA PHE A 76 -5.67 -6.65 0.17
C PHE A 76 -6.06 -6.20 1.58
N GLU A 77 -5.28 -5.30 2.16
CA GLU A 77 -5.62 -4.62 3.39
C GLU A 77 -5.74 -3.12 3.11
N THR A 78 -6.77 -2.49 3.69
CA THR A 78 -7.01 -1.05 3.61
C THR A 78 -7.13 -0.49 5.02
N ALA A 79 -6.32 0.51 5.34
CA ALA A 79 -6.48 1.32 6.54
C ALA A 79 -7.26 2.58 6.18
N LEU A 80 -8.34 2.87 6.91
CA LEU A 80 -9.15 4.08 6.74
C LEU A 80 -9.08 4.93 8.01
N VAL A 81 -8.79 6.22 7.86
CA VAL A 81 -8.63 7.16 8.98
C VAL A 81 -9.47 8.41 8.74
N LEU A 82 -10.19 8.83 9.78
CA LEU A 82 -10.79 10.15 9.87
C LEU A 82 -9.85 11.06 10.68
N GLY A 83 -9.36 12.12 10.06
CA GLY A 83 -8.54 13.16 10.69
C GLY A 83 -9.35 14.43 10.92
N ASP A 84 -9.00 15.15 11.97
CA ASP A 84 -9.61 16.40 12.44
C ASP A 84 -8.61 17.55 12.59
#